data_AF-A0A952HY40-F1
#
_entry.id   AF-A0A952HY40-F1
#
_cell.length_a   1.000
_cell.length_b   1.000
_cell.length_c   1.000
_cell.angle_alpha   90.00
_cell.angle_beta   90.00
_cell.angle_gamma   90.00
#
_symmetry.space_group_name_H-M   'P 1'
#
loop_
_entity.id
_entity.type
_entity.pdbx_description
1 polymer ?
#
loop_
_entity_poly.entity_id
_entity_poly.type
_entity_poly.pdbx_seq_one_letter_code
_entity_poly.pdbx_strand_id
1 'polypeptide(L)'
;MTIQEANALLLTELLSRMGYEPDSIKGKNYWYKSPFREERTASFKLDINTNRWFDFGEGAGGDTIAFAKYYLRTEDFKMVMEWLGSNTLSPVAPKRANQKKVKIQKEINFKLIEVSTLNKPTLFKYLRRRGIAKQLGKTYLKQVSFGSEEKAFSGLGFENNAG
;
A
#
# COMPACT_ATOMS: atom_id res chain seq x y z
N MET A 1 3.68 -26.70 -15.57
CA MET A 1 2.75 -25.80 -14.87
C MET A 1 1.93 -25.04 -15.90
N THR A 2 0.61 -24.92 -15.71
CA THR A 2 -0.32 -24.15 -16.57
C THR A 2 -0.51 -22.73 -16.06
N ILE A 3 -1.06 -21.82 -16.88
CA ILE A 3 -1.36 -20.42 -16.47
C ILE A 3 -2.32 -20.38 -15.27
N GLN A 4 -3.32 -21.27 -15.26
CA GLN A 4 -4.29 -21.34 -14.17
C GLN A 4 -3.63 -21.79 -12.86
N GLU A 5 -2.75 -22.80 -12.93
CA GLU A 5 -1.95 -23.25 -11.79
C GLU A 5 -1.04 -22.12 -11.27
N ALA A 6 -0.37 -21.40 -12.18
CA ALA A 6 0.52 -20.29 -11.84
C ALA A 6 -0.21 -19.16 -11.10
N ASN A 7 -1.40 -18.79 -11.57
CA ASN A 7 -2.21 -17.74 -10.94
C ASN A 7 -2.88 -18.18 -9.64
N ALA A 8 -3.05 -19.50 -9.42
CA ALA A 8 -3.55 -20.05 -8.16
C ALA A 8 -2.47 -20.06 -7.05
N LEU A 9 -1.19 -19.88 -7.39
CA LEU A 9 -0.12 -19.78 -6.40
C LEU A 9 -0.31 -18.55 -5.53
N LEU A 10 -0.40 -18.78 -4.22
CA LEU A 10 -0.48 -17.69 -3.25
C LEU A 10 0.85 -16.95 -3.19
N LEU A 11 0.81 -15.65 -3.52
CA LEU A 11 1.99 -14.79 -3.45
C LEU A 11 2.55 -14.71 -2.02
N THR A 12 1.70 -14.86 -1.00
CA THR A 12 2.14 -14.92 0.40
C THR A 12 3.09 -16.09 0.65
N GLU A 13 2.81 -17.27 0.09
CA GLU A 13 3.66 -18.45 0.24
C GLU A 13 4.94 -18.31 -0.59
N LEU A 14 4.82 -17.80 -1.82
CA LEU A 14 5.97 -17.55 -2.69
C LEU A 14 6.96 -16.57 -2.04
N LEU A 15 6.46 -15.45 -1.54
CA LEU A 15 7.28 -14.43 -0.86
C LEU A 15 7.94 -14.98 0.41
N SER A 16 7.23 -15.75 1.23
CA SER A 16 7.81 -16.36 2.43
C SER A 16 8.92 -17.36 2.10
N ARG A 17 8.75 -18.17 1.02
CA ARG A 17 9.81 -19.06 0.52
C ARG A 17 11.04 -18.30 0.03
N MET A 18 10.83 -17.14 -0.56
CA MET A 18 11.90 -16.22 -0.98
C MET A 18 12.53 -15.46 0.20
N GLY A 19 12.04 -15.65 1.43
CA GLY A 19 12.57 -15.01 2.65
C GLY A 19 11.96 -13.64 2.96
N TYR A 20 10.90 -13.24 2.27
CA TYR A 20 10.18 -12.00 2.53
C TYR A 20 9.04 -12.23 3.54
N GLU A 21 9.10 -11.49 4.64
CA GLU A 21 8.06 -11.47 5.66
C GLU A 21 7.36 -10.11 5.66
N PRO A 22 6.04 -10.06 5.97
CA PRO A 22 5.31 -8.81 6.00
C PRO A 22 5.82 -7.91 7.14
N ASP A 23 6.11 -6.66 6.81
CA ASP A 23 6.48 -5.59 7.75
C ASP A 23 5.25 -5.12 8.55
N SER A 24 4.08 -5.07 7.91
CA SER A 24 2.82 -4.80 8.60
C SER A 24 1.61 -5.43 7.90
N ILE A 25 0.52 -5.61 8.64
CA ILE A 25 -0.75 -6.14 8.13
C ILE A 25 -1.87 -5.17 8.48
N LYS A 26 -2.66 -4.77 7.48
CA LYS A 26 -3.79 -3.86 7.58
C LYS A 26 -5.02 -4.48 6.92
N GLY A 27 -5.87 -5.11 7.72
CA GLY A 27 -6.99 -5.90 7.22
C GLY A 27 -6.49 -7.01 6.27
N LYS A 28 -6.89 -6.93 5.00
CA LYS A 28 -6.52 -7.88 3.93
C LYS A 28 -5.24 -7.49 3.17
N ASN A 29 -4.65 -6.34 3.51
CA ASN A 29 -3.45 -5.83 2.84
C ASN A 29 -2.22 -6.17 3.68
N TYR A 30 -1.32 -6.95 3.10
CA TYR A 30 -0.03 -7.28 3.67
C TYR A 30 1.01 -6.37 3.05
N TRP A 31 1.80 -5.71 3.88
CA TRP A 31 2.82 -4.76 3.46
C TRP A 31 4.18 -5.37 3.65
N TYR A 32 4.96 -5.46 2.58
CA TYR A 32 6.32 -5.97 2.55
C TYR A 32 7.27 -4.85 2.14
N LYS A 33 8.53 -5.00 2.51
CA LYS A 33 9.59 -4.31 1.78
C LYS A 33 9.63 -4.85 0.35
N SER A 34 9.86 -3.95 -0.60
CA SER A 34 9.93 -4.31 -2.01
C SER A 34 10.88 -5.48 -2.26
N PRO A 35 10.42 -6.55 -2.93
CA PRO A 35 11.31 -7.60 -3.41
C PRO A 35 12.24 -7.15 -4.53
N PHE A 36 11.99 -5.98 -5.13
CA PHE A 36 12.67 -5.50 -6.33
C PHE A 36 13.85 -4.56 -6.02
N ARG A 37 13.92 -4.04 -4.79
CA ARG A 37 14.95 -3.10 -4.34
C ARG A 37 15.10 -3.11 -2.82
N GLU A 38 16.22 -2.61 -2.33
CA GLU A 38 16.40 -2.38 -0.90
C GLU A 38 15.66 -1.11 -0.45
N GLU A 39 14.88 -1.22 0.62
CA GLU A 39 14.18 -0.07 1.20
C GLU A 39 14.06 -0.13 2.73
N ARG A 40 13.88 1.05 3.34
CA ARG A 40 13.70 1.18 4.79
C ARG A 40 12.25 1.00 5.22
N THR A 41 11.30 1.48 4.42
CA THR A 41 9.87 1.49 4.72
C THR A 41 9.13 0.68 3.67
N ALA A 42 8.26 -0.23 4.10
CA ALA A 42 7.49 -1.10 3.22
C ALA A 42 6.60 -0.31 2.25
N SER A 43 6.70 -0.66 0.98
CA SER A 43 5.93 -0.07 -0.12
C SER A 43 5.23 -1.10 -1.00
N PHE A 44 5.53 -2.39 -0.82
CA PHE A 44 4.93 -3.47 -1.57
C PHE A 44 3.65 -3.94 -0.84
N LYS A 45 2.50 -3.75 -1.48
CA LYS A 45 1.19 -4.16 -0.96
C LYS A 45 0.72 -5.42 -1.65
N LEU A 46 0.42 -6.46 -0.89
CA LEU A 46 -0.26 -7.67 -1.35
C LEU A 46 -1.67 -7.72 -0.75
N ASP A 47 -2.68 -7.75 -1.62
CA ASP A 47 -4.06 -8.03 -1.23
C ASP A 47 -4.27 -9.55 -1.20
N ILE A 48 -4.44 -10.14 -0.02
CA ILE A 48 -4.57 -11.60 0.14
C ILE A 48 -5.91 -12.14 -0.37
N ASN A 49 -6.91 -11.27 -0.54
CA ASN A 49 -8.23 -11.66 -1.01
C ASN A 49 -8.25 -11.84 -2.52
N THR A 50 -7.53 -10.96 -3.23
CA THR A 50 -7.44 -11.02 -4.70
C THR A 50 -6.14 -11.68 -5.19
N ASN A 51 -5.20 -11.94 -4.27
CA ASN A 51 -3.85 -12.43 -4.58
C ASN A 51 -3.12 -11.54 -5.59
N ARG A 52 -3.30 -10.21 -5.48
CA ARG A 52 -2.69 -9.21 -6.36
C ARG A 52 -1.77 -8.30 -5.58
N TRP A 53 -0.66 -7.95 -6.20
CA TRP A 53 0.32 -7.05 -5.61
C TRP A 53 0.38 -5.70 -6.32
N PHE A 54 0.84 -4.69 -5.59
CA PHE A 54 1.22 -3.39 -6.13
C PHE A 54 2.38 -2.84 -5.31
N ASP A 55 3.46 -2.43 -5.96
CA ASP A 55 4.60 -1.74 -5.34
C ASP A 55 4.49 -0.25 -5.61
N PHE A 56 4.30 0.53 -4.54
CA PHE A 56 4.13 1.98 -4.65
C PHE A 56 5.41 2.74 -5.01
N GLY A 57 6.59 2.14 -4.81
CA GLY A 57 7.84 2.76 -5.24
C GLY A 57 8.20 2.47 -6.69
N GLU A 58 7.79 1.32 -7.23
CA GLU A 58 7.93 1.01 -8.66
C GLU A 58 6.77 1.56 -9.51
N GLY A 59 5.58 1.76 -8.91
CA GLY A 59 4.36 2.04 -9.68
C GLY A 59 3.87 0.85 -10.50
N ALA A 60 4.29 -0.36 -10.14
CA ALA A 60 3.99 -1.61 -10.83
C ALA A 60 3.12 -2.53 -9.98
N GLY A 61 2.36 -3.42 -10.62
CA GLY A 61 1.53 -4.39 -9.92
C GLY A 61 0.90 -5.41 -10.85
N GLY A 62 0.28 -6.44 -10.27
CA GLY A 62 -0.36 -7.50 -11.04
C GLY A 62 -0.67 -8.75 -10.23
N ASP A 63 -0.81 -9.86 -10.94
CA ASP A 63 -0.94 -11.21 -10.38
C ASP A 63 0.43 -11.88 -10.17
N THR A 64 0.42 -13.16 -9.83
CA THR A 64 1.64 -13.98 -9.61
C THR A 64 2.54 -14.04 -10.83
N ILE A 65 1.98 -14.12 -12.05
CA ILE A 65 2.78 -14.16 -13.28
C ILE A 65 3.43 -12.80 -13.53
N ALA A 66 2.68 -11.71 -13.37
CA ALA A 66 3.23 -10.36 -13.48
C ALA A 66 4.32 -10.10 -12.41
N PHE A 67 4.14 -10.62 -11.19
CA PHE A 67 5.18 -10.59 -10.16
C PHE A 67 6.46 -11.26 -10.66
N ALA A 68 6.36 -12.50 -11.15
CA ALA A 68 7.51 -13.27 -11.58
C ALA A 68 8.24 -12.62 -12.78
N LYS A 69 7.50 -12.10 -13.75
CA LYS A 69 8.07 -11.30 -14.86
C LYS A 69 8.87 -10.10 -14.34
N TYR A 70 8.27 -9.33 -13.42
CA TYR A 70 8.90 -8.14 -12.86
C TYR A 70 10.15 -8.50 -12.04
N TYR A 71 10.05 -9.54 -11.19
CA TYR A 71 11.13 -10.01 -10.34
C TYR A 71 12.33 -10.52 -11.15
N LEU A 72 12.07 -11.32 -12.18
CA LEU A 72 13.10 -11.88 -13.07
C LEU A 72 13.57 -10.88 -14.14
N ARG A 73 12.90 -9.74 -14.29
CA ARG A 73 13.14 -8.73 -15.33
C ARG A 73 13.14 -9.34 -16.74
N THR A 74 12.14 -10.18 -17.01
CA THR A 74 12.01 -10.90 -18.28
C THR A 74 10.57 -10.96 -18.75
N GLU A 75 10.39 -10.94 -20.07
CA GLU A 75 9.11 -11.24 -20.73
C GLU A 75 9.06 -12.68 -21.28
N ASP A 76 10.13 -13.46 -21.12
CA ASP A 76 10.16 -14.87 -21.50
C ASP A 76 9.21 -15.68 -20.61
N PHE A 77 8.06 -16.00 -21.20
CA PHE A 77 7.00 -16.72 -20.51
C PHE A 77 7.43 -18.13 -20.09
N LYS A 78 8.26 -18.82 -20.87
CA LYS A 78 8.71 -20.18 -20.53
C LYS A 78 9.60 -20.13 -19.29
N MET A 79 10.56 -19.21 -19.25
CA MET A 79 11.43 -18.99 -18.10
C MET A 79 10.64 -18.65 -16.83
N VAL A 80 9.62 -17.78 -16.95
CA VAL A 80 8.75 -17.42 -15.82
C VAL A 80 8.01 -18.63 -15.26
N MET A 81 7.47 -19.49 -16.13
CA MET A 81 6.72 -20.67 -15.72
C MET A 81 7.62 -21.74 -15.09
N GLU A 82 8.83 -21.92 -15.61
CA GLU A 82 9.83 -22.80 -15.01
C GLU A 82 10.23 -22.32 -13.62
N TRP A 83 10.51 -21.03 -13.46
CA TRP A 83 10.86 -20.44 -12.16
C TRP A 83 9.74 -20.60 -11.13
N LEU A 84 8.49 -20.28 -11.51
CA LEU A 84 7.34 -20.46 -10.62
C LEU A 84 7.12 -21.94 -10.25
N GLY A 85 7.33 -22.86 -11.19
CA GLY A 85 7.33 -24.30 -10.92
C GLY A 85 8.39 -24.69 -9.90
N SER A 86 9.65 -24.33 -10.12
CA SER A 86 10.76 -24.67 -9.21
C SER A 86 10.57 -24.11 -7.80
N ASN A 87 9.96 -22.93 -7.67
CA ASN A 87 9.68 -22.32 -6.37
C ASN A 87 8.44 -22.89 -5.67
N THR A 88 7.67 -23.77 -6.33
CA THR A 88 6.43 -24.35 -5.78
C THR A 88 6.51 -25.86 -5.50
N LEU A 89 7.38 -26.59 -6.22
CA LEU A 89 7.49 -28.06 -6.27
C LEU A 89 7.95 -28.81 -4.99
N SER A 90 7.94 -28.19 -3.81
CA SER A 90 8.05 -28.93 -2.54
C SER A 90 6.74 -28.85 -1.74
N PRO A 91 6.13 -29.98 -1.34
CA PRO A 91 5.04 -29.99 -0.39
C PRO A 91 5.61 -29.63 0.98
N VAL A 92 5.67 -28.32 1.25
CA VAL A 92 5.82 -27.85 2.61
C VAL A 92 4.49 -28.16 3.27
N ALA A 93 4.44 -29.25 4.05
CA ALA A 93 3.40 -29.46 5.04
C ALA A 93 3.09 -28.11 5.69
N PRO A 94 1.82 -27.73 5.90
CA PRO A 94 1.48 -26.39 6.37
C PRO A 94 2.22 -26.17 7.69
N LYS A 95 3.36 -25.48 7.61
CA LYS A 95 3.98 -24.91 8.79
C LYS A 95 2.94 -23.87 9.15
N ARG A 96 2.12 -24.18 10.15
CA ARG A 96 1.34 -23.19 10.88
C ARG A 96 2.28 -22.03 11.01
N ALA A 97 2.02 -20.97 10.24
CA ALA A 97 2.79 -19.76 10.35
C ALA A 97 2.76 -19.48 11.84
N ASN A 98 3.93 -19.52 12.49
CA ASN A 98 4.06 -18.86 13.76
C ASN A 98 3.77 -17.41 13.38
N GLN A 99 2.50 -17.06 13.46
CA GLN A 99 2.01 -15.71 13.37
C GLN A 99 2.68 -15.05 14.56
N LYS A 100 3.94 -14.61 14.38
CA LYS A 100 4.45 -13.48 15.11
C LYS A 100 3.30 -12.50 15.04
N LYS A 101 2.78 -12.09 16.20
CA LYS A 101 1.71 -11.12 16.31
C LYS A 101 2.20 -9.85 15.61
N VAL A 102 2.10 -9.80 14.29
CA VAL A 102 2.26 -8.59 13.51
C VAL A 102 1.13 -7.74 14.01
N LYS A 103 1.48 -6.61 14.64
CA LYS A 103 0.50 -5.67 15.16
C LYS A 103 -0.42 -5.34 14.00
N ILE A 104 -1.62 -5.92 14.02
CA ILE A 104 -2.72 -5.52 13.16
C ILE A 104 -2.92 -4.06 13.50
N GLN A 105 -2.49 -3.17 12.61
CA GLN A 105 -2.77 -1.76 12.79
C GLN A 105 -4.28 -1.63 12.62
N LYS A 106 -4.98 -1.34 13.71
CA LYS A 106 -6.40 -1.03 13.72
C LYS A 106 -6.64 -0.02 12.61
N GLU A 107 -7.55 -0.32 11.67
CA GLU A 107 -7.91 0.62 10.60
C GLU A 107 -8.32 1.94 11.26
N ILE A 108 -7.50 2.98 11.08
CA ILE A 108 -7.82 4.32 11.56
C ILE A 108 -8.78 4.90 10.53
N ASN A 109 -10.07 4.78 10.81
CA ASN A 109 -11.12 5.41 10.02
C ASN A 109 -11.09 6.92 10.24
N PHE A 110 -10.39 7.63 9.36
CA PHE A 110 -10.42 9.08 9.31
C PHE A 110 -11.77 9.54 8.76
N LYS A 111 -12.46 10.37 9.53
CA LYS A 111 -13.70 11.02 9.12
C LYS A 111 -13.47 12.51 8.93
N LEU A 112 -14.19 13.07 7.96
CA LEU A 112 -14.37 14.52 7.87
C LEU A 112 -15.22 14.95 9.07
N ILE A 113 -14.71 15.90 9.85
CA ILE A 113 -15.37 16.44 11.05
C ILE A 113 -16.10 17.73 10.69
N GLU A 114 -15.42 18.64 10.01
CA GLU A 114 -15.96 19.97 9.70
C GLU A 114 -15.24 20.58 8.50
N VAL A 115 -15.99 21.30 7.67
CA VAL A 115 -15.45 22.22 6.66
C VAL A 115 -15.92 23.62 7.00
N SER A 116 -14.99 24.56 7.15
CA SER A 116 -15.31 25.94 7.48
C SER A 116 -14.42 26.93 6.75
N THR A 117 -14.76 28.22 6.88
CA THR A 117 -13.95 29.28 6.30
C THR A 117 -12.56 29.30 6.94
N LEU A 118 -11.55 29.60 6.14
CA LEU A 118 -10.17 29.63 6.61
C LEU A 118 -9.98 30.73 7.67
N ASN A 119 -9.85 30.31 8.94
CA ASN A 119 -9.70 31.22 10.08
C ASN A 119 -8.51 30.90 10.99
N LYS A 120 -7.96 29.67 10.94
CA LYS A 120 -6.96 29.22 11.91
C LYS A 120 -5.58 29.84 11.67
N PRO A 121 -4.97 30.50 12.67
CA PRO A 121 -3.66 31.15 12.52
C PRO A 121 -2.54 30.21 12.07
N THR A 122 -2.57 28.94 12.49
CA THR A 122 -1.56 27.95 12.09
C THR A 122 -1.60 27.65 10.59
N LEU A 123 -2.79 27.65 9.99
CA LEU A 123 -2.95 27.45 8.54
C LEU A 123 -2.50 28.68 7.76
N PHE A 124 -2.75 29.90 8.26
CA PHE A 124 -2.18 31.10 7.64
C PHE A 124 -0.65 31.13 7.69
N LYS A 125 -0.05 30.68 8.80
CA LYS A 125 1.41 30.53 8.90
C LYS A 125 1.94 29.52 7.87
N TYR A 126 1.21 28.43 7.65
CA TYR A 126 1.55 27.44 6.62
C TYR A 126 1.46 28.04 5.21
N LEU A 127 0.38 28.76 4.88
CA LEU A 127 0.23 29.44 3.58
C LEU A 127 1.39 30.40 3.30
N ARG A 128 1.74 31.24 4.29
CA ARG A 128 2.87 32.18 4.17
C ARG A 128 4.18 31.45 3.87
N ARG A 129 4.44 30.33 4.55
CA ARG A 129 5.64 29.51 4.29
C ARG A 129 5.66 28.88 2.89
N ARG A 130 4.48 28.67 2.28
CA ARG A 130 4.33 28.18 0.91
C ARG A 130 4.25 29.30 -0.14
N GLY A 131 4.43 30.57 0.25
CA GLY A 131 4.34 31.71 -0.66
C GLY A 131 2.90 32.06 -1.11
N ILE A 132 1.88 31.55 -0.42
CA ILE A 132 0.48 31.79 -0.78
C ILE A 132 -0.05 32.99 0.02
N ALA A 133 -0.52 34.01 -0.69
CA ALA A 133 -1.10 35.20 -0.08
C ALA A 133 -2.35 34.85 0.74
N LYS A 134 -2.51 35.49 1.90
CA LYS A 134 -3.64 35.25 2.82
C LYS A 134 -5.00 35.38 2.12
N GLN A 135 -5.14 36.39 1.25
CA GLN A 135 -6.40 36.62 0.51
C GLN A 135 -6.69 35.51 -0.48
N LEU A 136 -5.71 35.09 -1.29
CA LEU A 136 -5.86 33.93 -2.18
C LEU A 136 -6.24 32.67 -1.41
N GLY A 137 -5.61 32.43 -0.27
CA GLY A 137 -5.98 31.32 0.61
C GLY A 137 -7.43 31.39 1.08
N LYS A 138 -7.93 32.56 1.48
CA LYS A 138 -9.33 32.73 1.88
C LYS A 138 -10.32 32.57 0.72
N THR A 139 -9.94 33.00 -0.49
CA THR A 139 -10.80 32.91 -1.68
C THR A 139 -10.94 31.47 -2.16
N TYR A 140 -9.84 30.71 -2.20
CA TYR A 140 -9.82 29.41 -2.88
C TYR A 140 -9.75 28.20 -1.96
N LEU A 141 -9.40 28.37 -0.68
CA LEU A 141 -9.21 27.25 0.25
C LEU A 141 -10.24 27.30 1.38
N LYS A 142 -10.69 26.12 1.77
CA LYS A 142 -11.43 25.88 3.01
C LYS A 142 -10.48 25.32 4.07
N GLN A 143 -10.83 25.59 5.32
CA GLN A 143 -10.27 24.87 6.45
C GLN A 143 -11.04 23.56 6.63
N VAL A 144 -10.31 22.47 6.74
CA VAL A 144 -10.89 21.13 6.88
C VAL A 144 -10.41 20.52 8.19
N SER A 145 -11.33 20.15 9.06
CA SER A 145 -11.06 19.37 10.27
C SER A 145 -11.38 17.91 9.98
N PHE A 146 -10.43 17.01 10.22
CA PHE A 146 -10.57 15.58 9.97
C PHE A 146 -9.79 14.78 11.01
N GLY A 147 -10.21 13.55 11.28
CA GLY A 147 -9.58 12.79 12.36
C GLY A 147 -10.23 11.45 12.63
N SER A 148 -9.68 10.74 13.60
CA SER A 148 -10.29 9.58 14.26
C SER A 148 -10.83 9.99 15.63
N GLU A 149 -11.45 9.04 16.35
CA GLU A 149 -11.91 9.25 17.74
C GLU A 149 -10.76 9.68 18.68
N GLU A 150 -9.53 9.28 18.40
CA GLU A 150 -8.36 9.54 19.24
C GLU A 150 -7.65 10.85 18.89
N LYS A 151 -7.81 11.35 17.65
CA LYS A 151 -7.02 12.48 17.17
C LYS A 151 -7.69 13.25 16.05
N ALA A 152 -7.79 14.56 16.26
CA ALA A 152 -8.24 15.52 15.26
C ALA A 152 -7.07 16.30 14.65
N PHE A 153 -7.18 16.60 13.36
CA PHE A 153 -6.26 17.37 12.55
C PHE A 153 -7.00 18.52 11.86
N SER A 154 -6.26 19.54 11.45
CA SER A 154 -6.78 20.60 10.59
C SER A 154 -5.86 20.79 9.39
N GLY A 155 -6.47 20.92 8.20
CA GLY A 155 -5.78 21.11 6.93
C GLY A 155 -6.46 22.17 6.06
N LEU A 156 -5.91 22.34 4.87
CA LEU A 156 -6.44 23.18 3.81
C LEU A 156 -6.96 22.26 2.70
N GLY A 157 -8.16 22.54 2.20
CA GLY A 157 -8.78 21.80 1.10
C GLY A 157 -9.39 22.73 0.07
N PHE A 158 -9.60 22.22 -1.13
CA PHE A 158 -10.43 22.87 -2.15
C PHE A 158 -11.84 22.30 -2.04
N GLU A 159 -12.83 23.17 -2.16
CA GLU A 159 -14.23 22.76 -2.32
C GLU A 159 -14.36 22.07 -3.68
N ASN A 160 -15.00 20.89 -3.71
CA ASN A 160 -15.27 20.17 -4.95
C ASN A 160 -16.78 20.26 -5.28
N ASN A 161 -17.17 19.79 -6.46
CA ASN A 161 -18.56 19.87 -6.91
C ASN A 161 -19.55 19.01 -6.10
N ALA A 162 -19.06 18.14 -5.22
CA ALA A 162 -19.88 17.30 -4.35
C ALA A 162 -20.16 17.94 -2.97
N GLY A 163 -19.56 19.11 -2.69
CA GLY A 163 -19.60 19.77 -1.37
C GLY A 163 -18.48 19.29 -0.46
#